data_AF-A0A535F2B4-F1
#
_entry.id   AF-A0A535F2B4-F1
#
_cell.length_a   1.000
_cell.length_b   1.000
_cell.length_c   1.000
_cell.angle_alpha   90.00
_cell.angle_beta   90.00
_cell.angle_gamma   90.00
#
_symmetry.space_group_name_H-M   'P 1'
#
loop_
_entity.id
_entity.type
_entity.pdbx_description
1 polymer ?
#
loop_
_entity_poly.entity_id
_entity_poly.type
_entity_poly.pdbx_seq_one_letter_code
_entity_poly.pdbx_strand_id
1 'polypeptide(L)'
;MDADVTKTPLAESSSPAPTVNWTGIALFTVLTFGISWTIWLGLRALGVPFTLRVSIGMFGPALAALLVRLLRHEGFSDAGLRLVGRGRTGVFRIYLAAYLIPPLLIAAGIVLALITGVQHWAFAEHLQASARAITDALTRSGQKLPAGYSAQQLALSGVLISIALAFTLGIIFNM
;
A
#
# COMPACT_ATOMS: atom_id res chain seq x y z
N MET A 1 -24.41 -61.98 32.24
CA MET A 1 -24.29 -61.76 30.79
C MET A 1 -25.18 -60.57 30.51
N ASP A 2 -24.65 -59.37 30.65
CA ASP A 2 -25.40 -58.14 30.46
C ASP A 2 -24.60 -57.23 29.52
N ALA A 3 -25.30 -56.78 28.49
CA ALA A 3 -24.74 -56.34 27.23
C ALA A 3 -23.94 -55.04 27.35
N ASP A 4 -22.73 -55.09 26.80
CA ASP A 4 -21.86 -53.96 26.52
C ASP A 4 -22.50 -53.09 25.42
N VAL A 5 -23.23 -52.05 25.81
CA VAL A 5 -23.80 -51.07 24.87
C VAL A 5 -22.68 -50.12 24.45
N THR A 6 -21.99 -50.51 23.37
CA THR A 6 -21.01 -49.70 22.67
C THR A 6 -21.69 -48.42 22.17
N LYS A 7 -21.46 -47.29 22.86
CA LYS A 7 -21.87 -45.97 22.37
C LYS A 7 -20.98 -45.60 21.19
N THR A 8 -21.47 -45.84 19.97
CA THR A 8 -20.90 -45.31 18.75
C THR A 8 -20.78 -43.79 18.87
N PRO A 9 -19.60 -43.17 18.71
CA PRO A 9 -19.51 -41.72 18.67
C PRO A 9 -20.28 -41.24 17.45
N LEU A 10 -21.32 -40.43 17.70
CA LEU A 10 -22.08 -39.75 16.66
C LEU A 10 -21.10 -38.98 15.79
N ALA A 11 -21.07 -39.32 14.51
CA ALA A 11 -20.25 -38.65 13.51
C ALA A 11 -20.45 -37.13 13.62
N GLU A 12 -19.37 -36.45 13.98
CA GLU A 12 -19.27 -35.00 13.98
C GLU A 12 -19.69 -34.53 12.59
N SER A 13 -20.83 -33.86 12.49
CA SER A 13 -21.37 -33.36 11.23
C SER A 13 -20.36 -32.39 10.64
N SER A 14 -19.58 -32.86 9.65
CA SER A 14 -18.68 -32.03 8.87
C SER A 14 -19.52 -30.91 8.24
N SER A 15 -19.38 -29.70 8.78
CA SER A 15 -20.02 -28.53 8.18
C SER A 15 -19.54 -28.42 6.73
N PRO A 16 -20.44 -28.23 5.75
CA PRO A 16 -20.04 -28.17 4.35
C PRO A 16 -19.01 -27.05 4.16
N ALA A 17 -17.95 -27.34 3.40
CA ALA A 17 -16.93 -26.37 3.09
C ALA A 17 -17.58 -25.12 2.47
N PRO A 18 -17.16 -23.90 2.87
CA PRO A 18 -17.75 -22.67 2.36
C PRO A 18 -17.61 -22.64 0.84
N THR A 19 -18.75 -22.55 0.13
CA THR A 19 -18.76 -22.46 -1.32
C THR A 19 -18.32 -21.06 -1.75
N VAL A 20 -17.44 -21.00 -2.75
CA VAL A 20 -16.89 -19.73 -3.25
C VAL A 20 -17.98 -18.93 -3.95
N ASN A 21 -18.21 -17.69 -3.50
CA ASN A 21 -19.20 -16.79 -4.10
C ASN A 21 -18.64 -16.04 -5.30
N TRP A 22 -18.66 -16.68 -6.46
CA TRP A 22 -18.17 -16.12 -7.72
C TRP A 22 -18.90 -14.85 -8.16
N THR A 23 -20.20 -14.73 -7.87
CA THR A 23 -20.99 -13.55 -8.21
C THR A 23 -20.51 -12.31 -7.45
N GLY A 24 -20.21 -12.45 -6.16
CA GLY A 24 -19.62 -11.37 -5.36
C GLY A 24 -18.25 -10.94 -5.88
N ILE A 25 -17.40 -11.91 -6.23
CA ILE A 25 -16.05 -11.65 -6.79
C ILE A 25 -16.16 -10.90 -8.13
N ALA A 26 -17.03 -11.34 -9.02
CA ALA A 26 -17.24 -10.71 -10.32
C ALA A 26 -17.76 -9.27 -10.16
N LEU A 27 -18.78 -9.07 -9.34
CA LEU A 27 -19.36 -7.75 -9.09
C LEU A 27 -18.35 -6.80 -8.45
N PHE A 28 -17.58 -7.27 -7.47
CA PHE A 28 -16.49 -6.51 -6.86
C PHE A 28 -15.42 -6.12 -7.87
N THR A 29 -14.99 -7.05 -8.71
CA THR A 29 -13.94 -6.80 -9.71
C THR A 29 -14.40 -5.75 -10.72
N VAL A 30 -15.61 -5.90 -11.26
CA VAL A 30 -16.18 -4.95 -12.23
C VAL A 30 -16.35 -3.57 -11.61
N LEU A 31 -16.90 -3.46 -10.40
CA LEU A 31 -17.07 -2.17 -9.72
C LEU A 31 -15.73 -1.54 -9.37
N THR A 32 -14.77 -2.32 -8.88
CA THR A 32 -13.43 -1.82 -8.56
C THR A 32 -12.76 -1.24 -9.79
N PHE A 33 -12.80 -1.97 -10.91
CA PHE A 33 -12.20 -1.51 -12.14
C PHE A 33 -12.94 -0.28 -12.68
N GLY A 34 -14.26 -0.34 -12.76
CA GLY A 34 -15.09 0.77 -13.24
C GLY A 34 -14.89 2.05 -12.44
N ILE A 35 -14.94 1.98 -11.11
CA ILE A 35 -14.78 3.15 -10.24
C ILE A 35 -13.35 3.70 -10.34
N SER A 36 -12.33 2.83 -10.24
CA SER A 36 -10.93 3.28 -10.26
C SER A 36 -10.57 3.94 -11.59
N TRP A 37 -11.02 3.37 -12.72
CA TRP A 37 -10.76 3.92 -14.04
C TRP A 37 -11.56 5.20 -14.32
N THR A 38 -12.83 5.26 -13.90
CA THR A 38 -13.63 6.48 -14.04
C THR A 38 -13.03 7.64 -13.24
N ILE A 39 -12.57 7.41 -12.02
CA ILE A 39 -11.87 8.42 -11.23
C ILE A 39 -10.57 8.83 -11.92
N TRP A 40 -9.76 7.87 -12.35
CA TRP A 40 -8.46 8.15 -12.93
C TRP A 40 -8.54 8.90 -14.26
N LEU A 41 -9.41 8.45 -15.18
CA LEU A 41 -9.64 9.08 -16.49
C LEU A 41 -10.46 10.37 -16.37
N GLY A 42 -11.48 10.39 -15.51
CA GLY A 42 -12.33 11.57 -15.31
C GLY A 42 -11.54 12.74 -14.73
N LEU A 43 -10.79 12.52 -13.66
CA LEU A 43 -9.95 13.56 -13.09
C LEU A 43 -8.80 13.94 -14.05
N ARG A 44 -8.33 13.02 -14.90
CA ARG A 44 -7.35 13.34 -15.95
C ARG A 44 -7.91 14.35 -16.93
N ALA A 45 -9.14 14.13 -17.40
CA ALA A 45 -9.82 15.03 -18.35
C ALA A 45 -10.05 16.42 -17.75
N LEU A 46 -10.26 16.50 -16.43
CA LEU A 46 -10.41 17.75 -15.68
C LEU A 46 -9.08 18.46 -15.38
N GLY A 47 -7.94 17.93 -15.86
CA GLY A 47 -6.62 18.55 -15.67
C GLY A 47 -6.06 18.42 -14.25
N VAL A 48 -6.62 17.54 -13.41
CA VAL A 48 -6.16 17.37 -12.03
C VAL A 48 -4.71 16.84 -12.00
N PRO A 49 -3.84 17.35 -11.11
CA PRO A 49 -2.47 16.84 -10.96
C PRO A 49 -2.42 15.33 -10.71
N PHE A 50 -1.41 14.66 -11.28
CA PHE A 50 -1.26 13.20 -11.23
C PHE A 50 -1.30 12.66 -9.79
N THR A 51 -0.60 13.30 -8.86
CA THR A 51 -0.56 12.89 -7.45
C THR A 51 -1.95 12.80 -6.82
N LEU A 52 -2.78 13.83 -7.01
CA LEU A 52 -4.14 13.85 -6.48
C LEU A 52 -5.03 12.80 -7.14
N ARG A 53 -4.87 12.57 -8.45
CA ARG A 53 -5.62 11.54 -9.18
C ARG A 53 -5.32 10.14 -8.66
N VAL A 54 -4.04 9.85 -8.43
CA VAL A 54 -3.62 8.55 -7.90
C VAL A 54 -4.13 8.38 -6.47
N SER A 55 -3.96 9.38 -5.61
CA SER A 55 -4.44 9.31 -4.23
C SER A 55 -5.94 9.02 -4.14
N ILE A 56 -6.78 9.66 -4.96
CA ILE A 56 -8.23 9.42 -4.96
C ILE A 56 -8.56 8.06 -5.60
N GLY A 57 -7.90 7.72 -6.70
CA GLY A 57 -8.12 6.45 -7.40
C GLY A 57 -7.79 5.20 -6.56
N MET A 58 -6.84 5.31 -5.62
CA MET A 58 -6.47 4.24 -4.70
C MET A 58 -7.63 3.78 -3.79
N PHE A 59 -8.64 4.62 -3.57
CA PHE A 59 -9.84 4.27 -2.80
C PHE A 59 -10.90 3.51 -3.61
N GLY A 60 -10.72 3.34 -4.92
CA GLY A 60 -11.65 2.64 -5.80
C GLY A 60 -12.06 1.24 -5.30
N PRO A 61 -11.12 0.36 -4.91
CA PRO A 61 -11.44 -0.95 -4.33
C PRO A 61 -12.21 -0.85 -3.01
N ALA A 62 -11.89 0.12 -2.15
CA ALA A 62 -12.59 0.30 -0.88
C ALA A 62 -14.06 0.72 -1.10
N LEU A 63 -14.29 1.66 -2.02
CA LEU A 63 -15.64 2.08 -2.43
C LEU A 63 -16.41 0.93 -3.07
N ALA A 64 -15.77 0.15 -3.96
CA ALA A 64 -16.38 -1.02 -4.57
C ALA A 64 -16.76 -2.08 -3.53
N ALA A 65 -15.92 -2.34 -2.53
CA ALA A 65 -16.23 -3.27 -1.45
C ALA A 65 -17.44 -2.83 -0.63
N LEU A 66 -17.55 -1.53 -0.31
CA LEU A 66 -18.72 -0.97 0.38
C LEU A 66 -19.98 -1.08 -0.47
N LEU A 67 -19.90 -0.76 -1.76
CA LEU A 67 -21.03 -0.83 -2.68
C LEU A 67 -21.50 -2.27 -2.88
N VAL A 68 -20.60 -3.23 -3.10
CA VAL A 68 -20.98 -4.65 -3.23
C VAL A 68 -21.69 -5.13 -1.97
N ARG A 69 -21.17 -4.78 -0.78
CA ARG A 69 -21.80 -5.16 0.49
C ARG A 69 -23.17 -4.50 0.66
N LEU A 70 -23.32 -3.24 0.28
CA LEU A 70 -24.60 -2.55 0.34
C LEU A 70 -25.62 -3.16 -0.64
N LEU A 71 -25.23 -3.41 -1.89
CA LEU A 71 -26.09 -4.01 -2.90
C LEU A 71 -26.51 -5.44 -2.53
N ARG A 72 -25.59 -6.22 -1.97
CA ARG A 72 -25.83 -7.61 -1.59
C ARG A 72 -26.34 -7.78 -0.15
N HIS A 73 -26.53 -6.66 0.57
CA HIS A 73 -26.99 -6.63 1.96
C HIS A 73 -26.14 -7.51 2.89
N GLU A 74 -24.83 -7.56 2.64
CA GLU A 74 -23.87 -8.34 3.43
C GLU A 74 -23.36 -7.51 4.61
N GLY A 75 -23.41 -8.08 5.82
CA GLY A 75 -22.85 -7.45 7.02
C GLY A 75 -21.32 -7.41 7.03
N PHE A 76 -20.74 -6.59 7.91
CA PHE A 76 -19.28 -6.48 8.08
C PHE A 76 -18.67 -7.57 8.97
N SER A 77 -19.48 -8.48 9.53
CA SER A 77 -19.03 -9.55 10.42
C SER A 77 -18.03 -10.50 9.76
N ASP A 78 -18.22 -10.78 8.46
CA ASP A 78 -17.31 -11.61 7.65
C ASP A 78 -16.31 -10.78 6.83
N ALA A 79 -16.15 -9.48 7.14
CA ALA A 79 -15.30 -8.60 6.33
C ALA A 79 -13.81 -8.86 6.46
N GLY A 80 -13.38 -9.87 7.23
CA GLY A 80 -11.97 -10.11 7.52
C GLY A 80 -11.34 -9.02 8.38
N LEU A 81 -12.14 -8.06 8.88
CA LEU A 81 -11.78 -7.08 9.92
C LEU A 81 -11.62 -7.76 11.29
N ARG A 82 -10.94 -8.91 11.30
CA ARG A 82 -10.44 -9.52 12.52
C ARG A 82 -9.22 -8.71 12.93
N LEU A 83 -9.45 -7.68 13.74
CA LEU A 83 -8.38 -7.20 14.62
C LEU A 83 -7.82 -8.43 15.31
N VAL A 84 -6.54 -8.72 15.07
CA VAL A 84 -5.90 -9.91 15.61
C VAL A 84 -5.98 -9.83 17.12
N GLY A 85 -6.95 -10.57 17.69
CA GLY A 85 -7.14 -10.64 19.13
C GLY A 85 -5.84 -11.09 19.79
N ARG A 86 -5.52 -10.47 20.94
CA ARG A 86 -4.48 -10.91 21.87
C ARG A 86 -4.60 -12.43 22.07
N GLY A 87 -3.69 -13.23 21.51
CA GLY A 87 -3.65 -14.66 21.77
C GLY A 87 -3.13 -15.58 20.65
N ARG A 88 -3.03 -15.13 19.39
CA ARG A 88 -2.40 -15.96 18.34
C ARG A 88 -0.88 -15.78 18.29
N THR A 89 -0.18 -16.57 19.10
CA THR A 89 1.29 -16.68 19.11
C THR A 89 1.78 -17.24 17.77
N GLY A 90 2.31 -16.38 16.90
CA GLY A 90 2.85 -16.75 15.58
C GLY A 90 2.57 -15.71 14.49
N VAL A 91 1.48 -14.94 14.62
CA VAL A 91 1.09 -13.94 13.61
C VAL A 91 2.05 -12.76 13.59
N PHE A 92 2.68 -12.43 14.72
CA PHE A 92 3.73 -11.40 14.80
C PHE A 92 4.89 -11.66 13.83
N ARG A 93 5.34 -12.92 13.68
CA ARG A 93 6.42 -13.26 12.74
C ARG A 93 6.00 -13.03 11.29
N ILE A 94 4.73 -13.27 10.97
CA ILE A 94 4.16 -13.05 9.64
C ILE A 94 4.08 -11.55 9.35
N TYR A 95 3.59 -10.74 10.30
CA TYR A 95 3.57 -9.28 10.14
C TYR A 95 4.98 -8.70 10.03
N LEU A 96 5.91 -9.17 10.86
CA LEU A 96 7.31 -8.74 10.80
C LEU A 96 7.95 -9.10 9.46
N ALA A 97 7.70 -10.32 8.96
CA ALA A 97 8.15 -10.74 7.64
C ALA A 97 7.52 -9.89 6.53
N ALA A 98 6.21 -9.60 6.60
CA ALA A 98 5.53 -8.74 5.63
C ALA A 98 6.11 -7.32 5.59
N TYR A 99 6.62 -6.83 6.72
CA TYR A 99 7.26 -5.51 6.80
C TYR A 99 8.72 -5.52 6.35
N LEU A 100 9.46 -6.60 6.62
CA LEU A 100 10.90 -6.69 6.33
C LEU A 100 11.21 -7.24 4.93
N ILE A 101 10.39 -8.15 4.38
CA ILE A 101 10.66 -8.77 3.09
C ILE A 101 10.69 -7.73 1.95
N PRO A 102 9.71 -6.83 1.79
CA PRO A 102 9.75 -5.83 0.71
C PRO A 102 11.01 -4.95 0.71
N PRO A 103 11.43 -4.30 1.83
CA PRO A 103 12.63 -3.49 1.82
C PRO A 103 13.90 -4.33 1.61
N LEU A 104 13.95 -5.58 2.11
CA LEU A 104 15.08 -6.48 1.86
C LEU A 104 15.19 -6.87 0.38
N LEU A 105 14.06 -7.15 -0.28
CA LEU A 105 14.04 -7.42 -1.72
C LEU A 105 14.48 -6.20 -2.54
N ILE A 106 14.03 -5.00 -2.15
CA ILE A 106 14.48 -3.76 -2.79
C ILE A 106 15.99 -3.59 -2.59
N ALA A 107 16.50 -3.77 -1.36
CA ALA A 107 17.93 -3.68 -1.08
C ALA A 107 18.75 -4.69 -1.89
N ALA A 108 18.29 -5.95 -1.96
CA ALA A 108 18.93 -6.99 -2.76
C ALA A 108 18.93 -6.63 -4.26
N GLY A 109 17.83 -6.10 -4.78
CA GLY A 109 17.74 -5.61 -6.15
C GLY A 109 18.70 -4.47 -6.45
N ILE A 110 18.84 -3.50 -5.54
CA ILE A 110 19.81 -2.41 -5.67
C ILE A 110 21.23 -2.96 -5.68
N VAL A 111 21.58 -3.86 -4.76
CA VAL A 111 22.91 -4.48 -4.71
C VAL A 111 23.20 -5.23 -6.02
N LEU A 112 22.23 -5.98 -6.53
CA LEU A 112 22.38 -6.70 -7.80
C LEU A 112 22.57 -5.73 -8.97
N ALA A 113 21.82 -4.63 -9.01
CA ALA A 113 21.94 -3.60 -10.05
C ALA A 113 23.32 -2.90 -10.02
N LEU A 114 23.89 -2.69 -8.82
CA LEU A 114 25.24 -2.15 -8.64
C LEU A 114 26.32 -3.13 -9.11
N ILE A 115 26.21 -4.42 -8.74
CA ILE A 115 27.18 -5.45 -9.11
C ILE A 115 27.16 -5.72 -10.62
N THR A 116 25.98 -5.70 -11.24
CA THR A 116 25.82 -5.90 -12.69
C THR A 116 26.17 -4.67 -13.52
N GLY A 117 26.47 -3.53 -12.89
CA GLY A 117 26.77 -2.27 -13.57
C GLY A 117 25.58 -1.63 -14.28
N VAL A 118 24.36 -2.17 -14.12
CA VAL A 118 23.13 -1.60 -14.66
C VAL A 118 22.84 -0.25 -14.00
N GLN A 119 23.15 -0.14 -12.71
CA GLN A 119 23.00 1.09 -11.94
C GLN A 119 24.34 1.43 -11.29
N HIS A 120 24.66 2.72 -11.23
CA HIS A 120 25.85 3.23 -10.55
C HIS A 120 25.42 4.03 -9.32
N TRP A 121 26.27 4.07 -8.30
CA TRP A 121 26.01 4.83 -7.09
C TRP A 121 26.13 6.33 -7.37
N ALA A 122 25.02 6.94 -7.78
CA ALA A 122 24.93 8.33 -8.24
C ALA A 122 24.40 9.32 -7.18
N PHE A 123 24.44 8.97 -5.90
CA PHE A 123 23.81 9.80 -4.85
C PHE A 123 24.34 11.24 -4.83
N ALA A 124 25.66 11.42 -4.96
CA ALA A 124 26.28 12.74 -4.99
C ALA A 124 25.87 13.54 -6.23
N GLU A 125 25.74 12.88 -7.38
CA GLU A 125 25.32 13.48 -8.66
C GLU A 125 23.85 13.89 -8.60
N HIS A 126 22.98 13.05 -8.02
CA HIS A 126 21.58 13.38 -7.77
C HIS A 126 21.42 14.55 -6.80
N LEU A 127 22.18 14.59 -5.70
CA LEU A 127 22.19 15.73 -4.79
C LEU A 127 22.65 17.03 -5.47
N GLN A 128 23.69 16.95 -6.30
CA GLN A 128 24.17 18.11 -7.07
C GLN A 128 23.14 18.56 -8.10
N ALA A 129 22.49 17.63 -8.80
CA ALA A 129 21.43 17.95 -9.77
C ALA A 129 20.22 18.61 -9.09
N SER A 130 19.80 18.09 -7.92
CA SER A 130 18.73 18.70 -7.12
C SER A 130 19.12 20.08 -6.59
N ALA A 131 20.36 20.27 -6.14
CA ALA A 131 20.85 21.57 -5.70
C ALA A 131 20.82 22.61 -6.85
N ARG A 132 21.24 22.21 -8.06
CA ARG A 132 21.17 23.05 -9.27
C ARG A 132 19.73 23.40 -9.63
N ALA A 133 18.82 22.43 -9.59
CA ALA A 133 17.41 22.67 -9.87
C ALA A 133 16.77 23.66 -8.88
N ILE A 134 17.13 23.58 -7.59
CA ILE A 134 16.67 24.52 -6.57
C ILE A 134 17.22 25.93 -6.82
N THR A 135 18.51 26.06 -7.14
CA THR A 135 19.09 27.37 -7.46
C THR A 135 18.48 27.99 -8.71
N ASP A 136 18.20 27.18 -9.75
CA ASP A 136 17.57 27.65 -10.97
C ASP A 136 16.13 28.11 -10.73
N ALA A 137 15.37 27.37 -9.92
CA ALA A 137 14.02 27.74 -9.53
C ALA A 137 13.98 29.03 -8.71
N LEU A 138 14.89 29.20 -7.74
CA LEU A 138 15.03 30.42 -6.94
C LEU A 138 15.39 31.63 -7.82
N THR A 139 16.33 31.44 -8.75
CA THR A 139 16.77 32.49 -9.69
C THR A 139 15.62 32.95 -10.59
N ARG A 140 14.83 32.01 -11.14
CA ARG A 140 13.62 32.35 -11.92
C ARG A 140 12.54 33.05 -11.08
N SER A 141 12.50 32.77 -9.79
CA SER A 141 11.55 33.37 -8.84
C SER A 141 12.02 34.73 -8.30
N GLY A 142 13.21 35.21 -8.70
CA GLY A 142 13.81 36.43 -8.17
C GLY A 142 14.21 36.35 -6.69
N GLN A 143 14.21 35.14 -6.10
CA GLN A 143 14.53 34.92 -4.70
C GLN A 143 15.98 34.47 -4.54
N LYS A 144 16.63 34.92 -3.45
CA LYS A 144 17.98 34.47 -3.09
C LYS A 144 17.90 33.27 -2.16
N LEU A 145 18.98 32.49 -2.11
CA LEU A 145 19.14 31.43 -1.12
C LEU A 145 18.95 32.01 0.30
N PRO A 146 18.23 31.31 1.19
CA PRO A 146 18.11 31.67 2.60
C PRO A 146 19.49 31.89 3.23
N ALA A 147 19.64 32.96 4.01
CA ALA A 147 20.90 33.28 4.67
C ALA A 147 21.37 32.11 5.56
N GLY A 148 22.61 31.65 5.36
CA GLY A 148 23.20 30.56 6.13
C GLY A 148 23.01 29.15 5.55
N TYR A 149 22.27 28.98 4.45
CA TYR A 149 22.07 27.68 3.81
C TYR A 149 22.76 27.58 2.44
N SER A 150 23.48 26.48 2.21
CA SER A 150 23.94 26.12 0.86
C SER A 150 22.83 25.43 0.06
N ALA A 151 22.89 25.52 -1.27
CA ALA A 151 21.96 24.83 -2.16
C ALA A 151 21.93 23.31 -1.93
N GLN A 152 23.07 22.73 -1.55
CA GLN A 152 23.19 21.30 -1.22
C GLN A 152 22.52 20.95 0.11
N GLN A 153 22.61 21.82 1.12
CA GLN A 153 21.90 21.61 2.40
C GLN A 153 20.39 21.68 2.22
N LEU A 154 19.91 22.60 1.38
CA LEU A 154 18.50 22.69 1.00
C LEU A 154 18.05 21.45 0.23
N ALA A 155 18.82 20.99 -0.76
CA ALA A 155 18.54 19.76 -1.48
C ALA A 155 18.48 18.53 -0.55
N LEU A 156 19.45 18.41 0.36
CA LEU A 156 19.49 17.33 1.35
C LEU A 156 18.27 17.38 2.27
N SER A 157 17.90 18.57 2.76
CA SER A 157 16.71 18.74 3.60
C SER A 157 15.43 18.38 2.84
N GLY A 158 15.32 18.73 1.55
CA GLY A 158 14.19 18.37 0.71
C GLY A 158 14.08 16.85 0.51
N VAL A 159 15.20 16.16 0.33
CA VAL A 159 15.24 14.69 0.26
C VAL A 159 14.79 14.07 1.59
N LEU A 160 15.31 14.55 2.72
CA LEU A 160 14.94 14.06 4.05
C LEU A 160 13.45 14.30 4.36
N ILE A 161 12.92 15.47 4.03
CA ILE A 161 11.51 15.80 4.17
C ILE A 161 10.65 14.89 3.29
N SER A 162 11.08 14.63 2.04
CA SER A 162 10.36 13.74 1.13
C SER A 162 10.34 12.30 1.63
N ILE A 163 11.44 11.81 2.20
CA ILE A 163 11.52 10.49 2.86
C ILE A 163 10.61 10.45 4.09
N ALA A 164 10.68 11.47 4.95
CA ALA A 164 9.84 11.57 6.13
C ALA A 164 8.35 11.58 5.76
N LEU A 165 7.96 12.38 4.76
CA LEU A 165 6.60 12.43 4.23
C LEU A 165 6.16 11.08 3.64
N ALA A 166 7.00 10.44 2.83
CA ALA A 166 6.72 9.12 2.27
C ALA A 166 6.51 8.07 3.37
N PHE A 167 7.30 8.13 4.44
CA PHE A 167 7.19 7.23 5.57
C PHE A 167 5.96 7.54 6.45
N THR A 168 5.68 8.81 6.75
CA THR A 168 4.51 9.19 7.55
C THR A 168 3.21 8.94 6.80
N LEU A 169 3.15 9.22 5.49
CA LEU A 169 1.97 8.89 4.68
C LEU A 169 1.85 7.37 4.52
N GLY A 170 2.96 6.67 4.28
CA GLY A 170 2.97 5.20 4.23
C GLY A 170 2.49 4.54 5.51
N ILE A 171 2.78 5.13 6.68
CA ILE A 171 2.26 4.66 7.97
C ILE A 171 0.79 5.03 8.17
N ILE A 172 0.37 6.26 7.84
CA ILE A 172 -1.01 6.73 8.00
C ILE A 172 -1.97 5.95 7.09
N PHE A 173 -1.54 5.52 5.90
CA PHE A 173 -2.36 4.71 4.99
C PHE A 173 -2.32 3.20 5.28
N ASN A 174 -1.48 2.74 6.20
CA ASN A 174 -1.33 1.33 6.57
C ASN A 174 -1.75 1.02 8.02
N MET A 175 -2.38 2.00 8.70
CA MET A 175 -3.12 1.84 9.96
C MET A 175 -4.62 1.85 9.69
#